data_AF-A0A6L7CDC2-F1
#
_entry.id   AF-A0A6L7CDC2-F1
#
_cell.length_a   1.000
_cell.length_b   1.000
_cell.length_c   1.000
_cell.angle_alpha   90.00
_cell.angle_beta   90.00
_cell.angle_gamma   90.00
#
_symmetry.space_group_name_H-M   'P 1'
#
loop_
_entity.id
_entity.type
_entity.pdbx_description
1 polymer ?
#
loop_
_entity_poly.entity_id
_entity_poly.type
_entity_poly.pdbx_seq_one_letter_code
_entity_poly.pdbx_strand_id
1 'polypeptide(L)'
;LKVPGGILLTIIGISIVGLIFDPNVHFSGVFAMPSLSDENGNSLIGSLDIMGALNPVVLPSVLALVMTAVFDATGTIRAVAGQANLLDKDGQIIDGGKALTTDSMSSVFSGLVGAAPAAVYIESAAGTAAGGKTGLTAITVGVLFLLILFLSPLSYLVPGYATAPALMYVGLLMLSNVAKIDFADFVDAMAGLVTAVFIVLTCNIVTGIMIGFATLVIGRLVSGEWRKLNIGTVVIAVALVTFYAGGWAI
;
A
#
# COMPACT_ATOMS: atom_id res chain seq x y z
N LEU A 1 20.59 -3.40 19.09
CA LEU A 1 21.43 -2.38 18.43
C LEU A 1 20.61 -1.73 17.33
N LYS A 2 20.30 -0.43 17.41
CA LYS A 2 19.62 0.30 16.32
C LYS A 2 20.70 0.79 15.36
N VAL A 3 20.99 0.04 14.31
CA VAL A 3 21.91 0.49 13.25
C VAL A 3 21.07 1.29 12.24
N PRO A 4 21.32 2.60 12.09
CA PRO A 4 20.63 3.40 11.08
C PRO A 4 20.97 2.84 9.69
N GLY A 5 19.94 2.63 8.85
CA GLY A 5 20.12 2.08 7.50
C GLY A 5 20.37 0.57 7.43
N GLY A 6 20.09 -0.20 8.49
CA GLY A 6 20.33 -1.65 8.51
C GLY A 6 19.74 -2.41 7.31
N ILE A 7 18.52 -2.07 6.88
CA ILE A 7 17.87 -2.66 5.69
C ILE A 7 18.69 -2.40 4.42
N LEU A 8 19.14 -1.16 4.23
CA LEU A 8 19.92 -0.77 3.06
C LEU A 8 21.29 -1.47 3.06
N LEU A 9 21.95 -1.55 4.22
CA LEU A 9 23.23 -2.23 4.39
C LEU A 9 23.11 -3.74 4.11
N THR A 10 22.02 -4.39 4.52
CA THR A 10 21.77 -5.80 4.16
C THR A 10 21.56 -5.98 2.66
N ILE A 11 20.81 -5.10 2.00
CA ILE A 11 20.62 -5.17 0.55
C ILE A 11 21.95 -5.01 -0.17
N ILE A 12 22.76 -4.00 0.21
CA ILE A 12 24.09 -3.76 -0.37
C ILE A 12 25.00 -4.96 -0.14
N GLY A 13 25.07 -5.47 1.09
CA GLY A 13 25.92 -6.62 1.43
C GLY A 13 25.56 -7.87 0.64
N ILE A 14 24.28 -8.22 0.55
CA ILE A 14 23.81 -9.39 -0.21
C ILE A 14 24.02 -9.17 -1.71
N SER A 15 23.83 -7.94 -2.22
CA SER A 15 24.06 -7.62 -3.64
C SER A 15 25.54 -7.72 -4.02
N ILE A 16 26.46 -7.33 -3.14
CA ILE A 16 27.91 -7.50 -3.35
C ILE A 16 28.28 -8.99 -3.39
N VAL A 17 27.72 -9.80 -2.49
CA VAL A 17 27.91 -11.25 -2.52
C VAL A 17 27.32 -11.84 -3.81
N GLY A 18 26.12 -11.40 -4.21
CA GLY A 18 25.49 -11.79 -5.47
C GLY A 18 26.37 -11.46 -6.69
N LEU A 19 26.96 -10.28 -6.74
CA LEU A 19 27.87 -9.89 -7.83
C LEU A 19 29.12 -10.77 -7.95
N ILE A 20 29.60 -11.35 -6.84
CA ILE A 20 30.80 -12.21 -6.83
C ILE A 20 30.45 -13.66 -7.19
N PHE A 21 29.32 -14.16 -6.72
CA PHE A 21 28.98 -15.60 -6.77
C PHE A 21 27.89 -15.96 -7.78
N ASP A 22 27.05 -15.01 -8.20
CA ASP A 22 25.93 -15.26 -9.11
C ASP A 22 26.27 -14.80 -10.54
N PRO A 23 26.41 -15.73 -11.51
CA PRO A 23 26.72 -15.39 -12.88
C PRO A 23 25.60 -14.62 -13.59
N ASN A 24 24.40 -14.49 -13.01
CA ASN A 24 23.31 -13.69 -13.59
C ASN A 24 23.38 -12.20 -13.19
N VAL A 25 24.22 -11.83 -12.21
CA VAL A 25 24.35 -10.45 -11.74
C VAL A 25 25.50 -9.79 -12.50
N HIS A 26 25.16 -8.92 -13.45
CA HIS A 26 26.14 -8.20 -14.25
C HIS A 26 26.06 -6.70 -14.03
N PHE A 27 27.23 -6.06 -14.02
CA PHE A 27 27.32 -4.62 -13.94
C PHE A 27 27.08 -4.00 -15.31
N SER A 28 25.85 -3.52 -15.52
CA SER A 28 25.39 -2.89 -16.76
C SER A 28 25.68 -1.39 -16.86
N GLY A 29 26.44 -0.82 -15.90
CA GLY A 29 26.77 0.60 -15.82
C GLY A 29 26.17 1.31 -14.60
N VAL A 30 26.46 2.60 -14.45
CA VAL A 30 25.92 3.44 -13.36
C VAL A 30 24.81 4.37 -13.85
N PHE A 31 24.88 4.79 -15.11
CA PHE A 31 24.03 5.84 -15.66
C PHE A 31 23.37 5.35 -16.95
N ALA A 32 22.05 5.44 -17.02
CA ALA A 32 21.27 5.26 -18.24
C ALA A 32 20.26 6.38 -18.40
N MET A 33 19.92 6.68 -19.65
CA MET A 33 18.82 7.60 -19.95
C MET A 33 17.50 6.85 -19.67
N PRO A 34 16.66 7.33 -18.74
CA PRO A 34 15.42 6.65 -18.43
C PRO A 34 14.46 6.71 -19.64
N SER A 35 13.98 5.55 -20.09
CA SER A 35 12.93 5.46 -21.11
C SER A 35 11.59 5.18 -20.45
N LEU A 36 10.58 6.01 -20.75
CA LEU A 36 9.18 5.79 -20.36
C LEU A 36 8.43 5.06 -21.48
N SER A 37 9.10 4.08 -22.07
CA SER A 37 8.58 3.27 -23.17
C SER A 37 8.31 1.85 -22.69
N ASP A 38 7.25 1.26 -23.20
CA ASP A 38 6.93 -0.16 -23.02
C ASP A 38 7.99 -1.06 -23.70
N GLU A 39 7.95 -2.38 -23.45
CA GLU A 39 8.84 -3.38 -24.08
C GLU A 39 8.83 -3.30 -25.63
N ASN A 40 7.75 -2.74 -26.20
CA ASN A 40 7.54 -2.53 -27.62
C ASN A 40 8.00 -1.15 -28.15
N GLY A 41 8.60 -0.30 -27.31
CA GLY A 41 9.07 1.04 -27.68
C GLY A 41 7.99 2.13 -27.73
N ASN A 42 6.73 1.79 -27.44
CA ASN A 42 5.62 2.73 -27.39
C ASN A 42 5.68 3.58 -26.11
N SER A 43 5.36 4.87 -26.20
CA SER A 43 5.29 5.74 -25.03
C SER A 43 4.18 5.27 -24.09
N LEU A 44 4.53 5.03 -22.82
CA LEU A 44 3.59 4.72 -21.74
C LEU A 44 2.81 5.98 -21.30
N ILE A 45 3.34 7.16 -21.61
CA ILE A 45 2.67 8.43 -21.34
C ILE A 45 1.45 8.55 -22.25
N GLY A 46 0.27 8.64 -21.65
CA GLY A 46 -0.99 8.82 -22.37
C GLY A 46 -1.52 7.57 -23.08
N SER A 47 -0.89 6.40 -22.93
CA SER A 47 -1.38 5.11 -23.44
C SER A 47 -2.51 4.55 -22.57
N LEU A 48 -3.50 5.39 -22.25
CA LEU A 48 -4.63 5.03 -21.41
C LEU A 48 -5.73 4.39 -22.25
N ASP A 49 -5.99 3.11 -22.02
CA ASP A 49 -7.15 2.44 -22.60
C ASP A 49 -8.41 2.68 -21.75
N ILE A 50 -8.91 3.92 -21.80
CA ILE A 50 -10.13 4.32 -21.08
C ILE A 50 -11.33 3.52 -21.60
N MET A 51 -11.38 3.24 -22.91
CA MET A 51 -12.50 2.56 -23.53
C MET A 51 -12.52 1.06 -23.17
N GLY A 52 -11.34 0.42 -23.07
CA GLY A 52 -11.19 -0.93 -22.55
C GLY A 52 -11.48 -1.02 -21.05
N ALA A 53 -11.13 0.00 -20.26
CA ALA A 53 -11.45 0.05 -18.83
C ALA A 53 -12.97 0.13 -18.55
N LEU A 54 -13.76 0.72 -19.46
CA LEU A 54 -15.22 0.76 -19.37
C LEU A 54 -15.92 -0.50 -19.90
N ASN A 55 -15.17 -1.48 -20.41
CA ASN A 55 -15.74 -2.73 -20.88
C ASN A 55 -16.38 -3.49 -19.70
N PRO A 56 -17.65 -3.95 -19.81
CA PRO A 56 -18.33 -4.71 -18.76
C PRO A 56 -17.56 -5.93 -18.24
N VAL A 57 -16.63 -6.47 -19.03
CA VAL A 57 -15.77 -7.61 -18.64
C VAL A 57 -14.65 -7.19 -17.68
N VAL A 58 -14.10 -5.98 -17.82
CA VAL A 58 -12.92 -5.50 -17.06
C VAL A 58 -13.33 -4.56 -15.92
N LEU A 59 -14.51 -3.95 -16.04
CA LEU A 59 -15.11 -3.05 -15.05
C LEU A 59 -15.11 -3.64 -13.61
N PRO A 60 -15.40 -4.94 -13.39
CA PRO A 60 -15.28 -5.56 -12.07
C PRO A 60 -13.88 -5.49 -11.48
N SER A 61 -12.86 -5.84 -12.27
CA SER A 61 -11.45 -5.79 -11.87
C SER A 61 -11.02 -4.38 -11.49
N VAL A 62 -11.44 -3.39 -12.29
CA VAL A 62 -11.15 -1.97 -12.05
C VAL A 62 -11.78 -1.50 -10.74
N LEU A 63 -13.05 -1.84 -10.51
CA LEU A 63 -13.74 -1.48 -9.27
C LEU A 63 -13.10 -2.17 -8.04
N ALA A 64 -12.68 -3.44 -8.16
CA ALA A 64 -11.95 -4.14 -7.10
C ALA A 64 -10.62 -3.44 -6.76
N LEU A 65 -9.85 -3.06 -7.78
CA LEU A 65 -8.58 -2.35 -7.61
C LEU A 65 -8.78 -0.96 -6.98
N VAL A 66 -9.81 -0.22 -7.39
CA VAL A 66 -10.15 1.07 -6.77
C VAL A 66 -10.52 0.90 -5.30
N MET A 67 -11.35 -0.08 -4.97
CA MET A 67 -11.70 -0.36 -3.57
C MET A 67 -10.47 -0.75 -2.76
N THR A 68 -9.61 -1.61 -3.31
CA THR A 68 -8.33 -1.98 -2.69
C THR A 68 -7.47 -0.75 -2.40
N ALA A 69 -7.29 0.12 -3.40
CA ALA A 69 -6.48 1.32 -3.29
C ALA A 69 -7.04 2.29 -2.24
N VAL A 70 -8.36 2.48 -2.18
CA VAL A 70 -9.00 3.35 -1.17
C VAL A 70 -8.75 2.82 0.25
N PHE A 71 -8.92 1.51 0.48
CA PHE A 71 -8.69 0.94 1.81
C PHE A 71 -7.22 0.90 2.19
N ASP A 72 -6.34 0.60 1.24
CA ASP A 72 -4.90 0.62 1.46
C ASP A 72 -4.43 2.04 1.80
N ALA A 73 -4.77 3.04 0.98
CA ALA A 73 -4.46 4.44 1.23
C ALA A 73 -5.01 4.91 2.59
N THR A 74 -6.26 4.59 2.92
CA THR A 74 -6.84 4.97 4.22
C THR A 74 -6.08 4.33 5.38
N GLY A 75 -5.74 3.04 5.26
CA GLY A 75 -5.00 2.29 6.28
C GLY A 75 -3.57 2.80 6.47
N THR A 76 -2.84 2.99 5.38
CA THR A 76 -1.45 3.45 5.39
C THR A 76 -1.34 4.91 5.83
N ILE A 77 -2.21 5.81 5.33
CA ILE A 77 -2.27 7.21 5.79
C ILE A 77 -2.54 7.26 7.29
N ARG A 78 -3.51 6.48 7.80
CA ARG A 78 -3.80 6.43 9.23
C ARG A 78 -2.60 5.95 10.04
N ALA A 79 -1.94 4.90 9.60
CA ALA A 79 -0.78 4.33 10.28
C ALA A 79 0.41 5.32 10.32
N VAL A 80 0.71 5.97 9.20
CA VAL A 80 1.77 6.98 9.10
C VAL A 80 1.42 8.24 9.90
N ALA A 81 0.17 8.72 9.83
CA ALA A 81 -0.29 9.88 10.61
C ALA A 81 -0.19 9.63 12.12
N GLY A 82 -0.53 8.42 12.57
CA GLY A 82 -0.35 8.01 13.96
C GLY A 82 1.11 8.08 14.41
N GLN A 83 2.04 7.62 13.57
CA GLN A 83 3.47 7.68 13.86
C GLN A 83 4.05 9.11 13.81
N ALA A 84 3.50 9.95 12.94
CA ALA A 84 3.89 11.35 12.81
C ALA A 84 3.33 12.24 13.94
N ASN A 85 2.37 11.76 14.72
CA ASN A 85 1.59 12.55 15.70
C ASN A 85 0.71 13.61 15.01
N LEU A 86 0.02 13.18 13.93
CA LEU A 86 -0.90 13.97 13.11
C LEU A 86 -2.35 13.47 13.25
N LEU A 87 -2.67 12.92 14.43
CA LEU A 87 -4.03 12.55 14.80
C LEU A 87 -4.58 13.57 15.78
N ASP A 88 -5.84 13.97 15.62
CA ASP A 88 -6.55 14.81 16.57
C ASP A 88 -6.91 14.02 17.84
N LYS A 89 -7.46 14.70 18.85
CA LYS A 89 -7.85 14.17 20.16
C LYS A 89 -8.82 12.98 20.06
N ASP A 90 -9.63 12.96 19.02
CA ASP A 90 -10.59 11.88 18.73
C ASP A 90 -9.97 10.72 17.90
N GLY A 91 -8.65 10.72 17.70
CA GLY A 91 -7.93 9.70 16.94
C GLY A 91 -8.15 9.78 15.42
N GLN A 92 -8.69 10.89 14.92
CA GLN A 92 -8.94 11.16 13.51
C GLN A 92 -7.73 11.82 12.85
N ILE A 93 -7.52 11.57 11.56
CA ILE A 93 -6.41 12.17 10.81
C ILE A 93 -6.68 13.67 10.61
N ILE A 94 -5.74 14.51 11.03
CA ILE A 94 -5.81 15.96 10.77
C ILE A 94 -5.79 16.16 9.26
N ASP A 95 -6.78 16.90 8.73
CA ASP A 95 -6.95 17.12 7.29
C ASP A 95 -7.04 15.82 6.44
N GLY A 96 -7.57 14.72 7.01
CA GLY A 96 -7.63 13.40 6.33
C GLY A 96 -8.27 13.43 4.94
N GLY A 97 -9.28 14.27 4.70
CA GLY A 97 -9.87 14.46 3.37
C GLY A 97 -8.89 15.05 2.35
N LYS A 98 -8.03 15.99 2.75
CA LYS A 98 -6.98 16.53 1.87
C LYS A 98 -5.89 15.51 1.62
N ALA A 99 -5.55 14.69 2.62
CA ALA A 99 -4.57 13.60 2.47
C ALA A 99 -5.04 12.57 1.43
N LEU A 100 -6.27 12.08 1.54
CA LEU A 100 -6.87 11.15 0.58
C LEU A 100 -7.04 11.76 -0.82
N THR A 101 -7.39 13.04 -0.90
CA THR A 101 -7.48 13.76 -2.19
C THR A 101 -6.11 13.84 -2.86
N THR A 102 -5.05 14.11 -2.09
CA THR A 102 -3.67 14.20 -2.61
C THR A 102 -3.18 12.85 -3.10
N ASP A 103 -3.45 11.76 -2.37
CA ASP A 103 -3.15 10.39 -2.77
C ASP A 103 -3.86 10.01 -4.07
N SER A 104 -5.16 10.30 -4.16
CA SER A 104 -5.96 10.07 -5.37
C SER A 104 -5.44 10.86 -6.57
N MET A 105 -5.11 12.14 -6.38
CA MET A 105 -4.53 12.97 -7.45
C MET A 105 -3.18 12.41 -7.91
N SER A 106 -2.31 12.00 -6.97
CA SER A 106 -1.02 11.39 -7.27
C SER A 106 -1.18 10.09 -8.07
N SER A 107 -2.17 9.26 -7.71
CA SER A 107 -2.53 8.04 -8.46
C SER A 107 -2.99 8.35 -9.89
N VAL A 108 -3.85 9.38 -10.08
CA VAL A 108 -4.29 9.81 -11.42
C VAL A 108 -3.10 10.29 -12.25
N PHE A 109 -2.23 11.14 -11.69
CA PHE A 109 -1.02 11.60 -12.38
C PHE A 109 -0.08 10.44 -12.74
N SER A 110 0.07 9.45 -11.85
CA SER A 110 0.90 8.26 -12.11
C SER A 110 0.33 7.43 -13.26
N GLY A 111 -0.99 7.23 -13.29
CA GLY A 111 -1.67 6.55 -14.39
C GLY A 111 -1.54 7.29 -15.73
N LEU A 112 -1.56 8.63 -15.74
CA LEU A 112 -1.33 9.43 -16.96
C LEU A 112 0.07 9.22 -17.54
N VAL A 113 1.06 9.01 -16.67
CA VAL A 113 2.46 8.75 -17.05
C VAL A 113 2.68 7.26 -17.39
N GLY A 114 1.67 6.41 -17.21
CA GLY A 114 1.74 4.97 -17.46
C GLY A 114 2.45 4.19 -16.34
N ALA A 115 2.54 4.78 -15.15
CA ALA A 115 3.07 4.13 -13.95
C ALA A 115 1.94 3.51 -13.11
N ALA A 116 2.31 2.60 -12.20
CA ALA A 116 1.38 2.08 -11.21
C ALA A 116 0.82 3.19 -10.30
N PRO A 117 -0.38 3.03 -9.74
CA PRO A 117 -0.96 4.00 -8.81
C PRO A 117 0.00 4.33 -7.67
N ALA A 118 0.31 5.62 -7.49
CA ALA A 118 1.12 6.07 -6.38
C ALA A 118 0.31 6.00 -5.08
N ALA A 119 0.84 5.29 -4.09
CA ALA A 119 0.24 5.12 -2.77
C ALA A 119 1.18 5.59 -1.66
N VAL A 120 0.60 5.91 -0.50
CA VAL A 120 1.37 6.21 0.71
C VAL A 120 2.04 4.94 1.24
N TYR A 121 3.38 4.98 1.31
CA TYR A 121 4.19 3.87 1.79
C TYR A 121 4.21 3.77 3.31
N ILE A 122 3.97 2.58 3.86
CA ILE A 122 3.98 2.32 5.31
C ILE A 122 5.38 2.51 5.91
N GLU A 123 6.42 2.29 5.11
CA GLU A 123 7.83 2.47 5.47
C GLU A 123 8.14 3.94 5.80
N SER A 124 7.32 4.87 5.29
CA SER A 124 7.36 6.29 5.69
C SER A 124 7.09 6.48 7.19
N ALA A 125 6.43 5.52 7.85
CA ALA A 125 6.31 5.53 9.32
C ALA A 125 7.69 5.46 10.02
N ALA A 126 8.64 4.71 9.48
CA ALA A 126 10.00 4.69 10.02
C ALA A 126 10.72 6.04 9.78
N GLY A 127 10.50 6.66 8.62
CA GLY A 127 11.02 7.99 8.31
C GLY A 127 10.45 9.09 9.22
N THR A 128 9.14 9.06 9.49
CA THR A 128 8.48 9.99 10.41
C THR A 128 8.94 9.77 11.86
N ALA A 129 9.17 8.52 12.27
CA ALA A 129 9.74 8.17 13.57
C ALA A 129 11.19 8.68 13.73
N ALA A 130 11.95 8.74 12.64
CA ALA A 130 13.31 9.31 12.61
C ALA A 130 13.33 10.85 12.56
N GLY A 131 12.16 11.51 12.50
CA GLY A 131 12.02 12.99 12.52
C GLY A 131 11.57 13.61 11.20
N GLY A 132 11.36 12.83 10.14
CA GLY A 132 10.86 13.29 8.84
C GLY A 132 9.37 13.60 8.85
N LYS A 133 8.98 14.69 9.52
CA LYS A 133 7.56 15.06 9.75
C LYS A 133 7.05 16.20 8.88
N THR A 134 7.87 16.70 7.94
CA THR A 134 7.53 17.85 7.09
C THR A 134 7.33 17.44 5.63
N GLY A 135 6.56 18.24 4.89
CA GLY A 135 6.41 18.06 3.44
C GLY A 135 7.73 18.21 2.67
N LEU A 136 8.69 18.97 3.21
CA LEU A 136 10.02 19.12 2.61
C LEU A 136 10.76 17.78 2.56
N THR A 137 10.60 16.94 3.59
CA THR A 137 11.13 15.56 3.59
C THR A 137 10.56 14.75 2.44
N ALA A 138 9.24 14.81 2.23
CA ALA A 138 8.57 14.08 1.13
C ALA A 138 9.03 14.58 -0.24
N ILE A 139 9.13 15.90 -0.44
CA ILE A 139 9.62 16.50 -1.70
C ILE A 139 11.06 16.08 -1.96
N THR A 140 11.94 16.14 -0.94
CA THR A 140 13.35 15.76 -1.07
C THR A 140 13.48 14.30 -1.47
N VAL A 141 12.71 13.41 -0.81
CA VAL A 141 12.67 11.98 -1.16
C VAL A 141 12.17 11.79 -2.60
N GLY A 142 11.10 12.47 -3.01
CA GLY A 142 10.59 12.41 -4.38
C GLY A 142 11.61 12.84 -5.44
N VAL A 143 12.34 13.94 -5.19
CA VAL A 143 13.42 14.40 -6.08
C VAL A 143 14.56 13.38 -6.14
N LEU A 144 14.94 12.79 -5.01
CA LEU A 144 15.96 11.74 -4.99
C LEU A 144 15.50 10.49 -5.77
N PHE A 145 14.23 10.10 -5.66
CA PHE A 145 13.66 9.00 -6.46
C PHE A 145 13.63 9.32 -7.96
N LEU A 146 13.36 10.57 -8.35
CA LEU A 146 13.47 10.98 -9.75
C LEU A 146 14.92 10.88 -10.25
N LEU A 147 15.90 11.25 -9.44
CA LEU A 147 17.32 11.10 -9.79
C LEU A 147 17.73 9.63 -9.91
N ILE A 148 17.13 8.72 -9.13
CA ILE A 148 17.38 7.28 -9.22
C ILE A 148 17.00 6.71 -10.59
N LEU A 149 16.07 7.32 -11.34
CA LEU A 149 15.74 6.87 -12.69
C LEU A 149 16.96 6.87 -13.63
N PHE A 150 17.87 7.82 -13.45
CA PHE A 150 19.13 7.86 -14.19
C PHE A 150 20.12 6.79 -13.73
N LEU A 151 19.98 6.34 -12.48
CA LEU A 151 20.73 5.25 -11.87
C LEU A 151 20.01 3.91 -12.01
N SER A 152 18.99 3.82 -12.88
CA SER A 152 18.25 2.58 -13.16
C SER A 152 19.13 1.36 -13.48
N PRO A 153 20.32 1.46 -14.10
CA PRO A 153 21.17 0.29 -14.31
C PRO A 153 21.62 -0.40 -13.01
N LEU A 154 21.63 0.33 -11.89
CA LEU A 154 21.98 -0.21 -10.58
C LEU A 154 20.88 -1.10 -10.01
N SER A 155 19.62 -1.00 -10.47
CA SER A 155 18.55 -1.90 -9.98
C SER A 155 18.79 -3.35 -10.43
N TYR A 156 19.38 -3.55 -11.61
CA TYR A 156 19.75 -4.88 -12.12
C TYR A 156 20.86 -5.56 -11.30
N LEU A 157 21.61 -4.79 -10.51
CA LEU A 157 22.62 -5.34 -9.59
C LEU A 157 22.01 -5.93 -8.32
N VAL A 158 20.75 -5.63 -8.02
CA VAL A 158 20.09 -6.07 -6.80
C VAL A 158 19.29 -7.34 -7.12
N PRO A 159 19.80 -8.54 -6.78
CA PRO A 159 19.08 -9.77 -7.04
C PRO A 159 17.83 -9.85 -6.15
N GLY A 160 16.78 -10.54 -6.63
CA GLY A 160 15.51 -10.65 -5.90
C GLY A 160 15.64 -11.27 -4.50
N TYR A 161 16.63 -12.12 -4.26
CA TYR A 161 16.89 -12.67 -2.92
C TYR A 161 17.51 -11.64 -1.95
N ALA A 162 18.13 -10.57 -2.44
CA ALA A 162 18.67 -9.50 -1.60
C ALA A 162 17.57 -8.61 -1.00
N THR A 163 16.43 -8.48 -1.68
CA THR A 163 15.28 -7.69 -1.20
C THR A 163 14.35 -8.48 -0.30
N ALA A 164 14.34 -9.82 -0.40
CA ALA A 164 13.51 -10.70 0.43
C ALA A 164 13.58 -10.41 1.95
N PRO A 165 14.77 -10.33 2.60
CA PRO A 165 14.83 -10.04 4.04
C PRO A 165 14.32 -8.64 4.40
N ALA A 166 14.50 -7.67 3.51
CA ALA A 166 13.95 -6.33 3.69
C ALA A 166 12.42 -6.36 3.68
N LEU A 167 11.82 -7.05 2.71
CA LEU A 167 10.37 -7.21 2.60
C LEU A 167 9.79 -7.99 3.79
N MET A 168 10.46 -9.04 4.27
CA MET A 168 10.04 -9.77 5.47
C MET A 168 10.05 -8.87 6.71
N TYR A 169 11.07 -8.04 6.88
CA TYR A 169 11.14 -7.11 8.00
C TYR A 169 10.07 -6.02 7.92
N VAL A 170 9.81 -5.48 6.72
CA VAL A 170 8.69 -4.55 6.50
C VAL A 170 7.36 -5.21 6.86
N GLY A 171 7.11 -6.44 6.40
CA GLY A 171 5.91 -7.20 6.76
C GLY A 171 5.73 -7.38 8.27
N LEU A 172 6.83 -7.65 8.99
CA LEU A 172 6.81 -7.71 10.46
C LEU A 172 6.43 -6.37 11.08
N LEU A 173 6.95 -5.26 10.56
CA LEU A 173 6.58 -3.91 11.02
C LEU A 173 5.09 -3.62 10.74
N MET A 174 4.56 -4.02 9.59
CA MET A 174 3.13 -3.88 9.28
C MET A 174 2.26 -4.69 10.24
N LEU A 175 2.67 -5.93 10.56
CA LEU A 175 1.97 -6.81 11.50
C LEU A 175 1.95 -6.25 12.93
N SER A 176 2.92 -5.42 13.31
CA SER A 176 2.92 -4.75 14.63
C SER A 176 1.68 -3.87 14.86
N ASN A 177 1.02 -3.40 13.81
CA ASN A 177 -0.24 -2.65 13.95
C ASN A 177 -1.41 -3.53 14.39
N VAL A 178 -1.36 -4.86 14.17
CA VAL A 178 -2.35 -5.81 14.71
C VAL A 178 -2.34 -5.78 16.24
N ALA A 179 -1.18 -5.51 16.86
CA ALA A 179 -1.08 -5.39 18.31
C ALA A 179 -1.78 -4.12 18.87
N LYS A 180 -2.18 -3.18 18.01
CA LYS A 180 -2.94 -1.98 18.40
C LYS A 180 -4.46 -2.17 18.31
N ILE A 181 -4.93 -3.35 17.91
CA ILE A 181 -6.36 -3.67 17.94
C ILE A 181 -6.83 -3.65 19.39
N ASP A 182 -7.99 -3.06 19.64
CA ASP A 182 -8.59 -3.06 20.97
C ASP A 182 -9.20 -4.44 21.27
N PHE A 183 -8.47 -5.24 22.05
CA PHE A 183 -8.93 -6.57 22.49
C PHE A 183 -9.97 -6.52 23.62
N ALA A 184 -10.27 -5.35 24.18
CA ALA A 184 -11.35 -5.21 25.16
C ALA A 184 -12.74 -5.31 24.49
N ASP A 185 -12.84 -4.92 23.22
CA ASP A 185 -14.06 -5.10 22.42
C ASP A 185 -13.96 -6.36 21.55
N PHE A 186 -14.62 -7.43 21.99
CA PHE A 186 -14.54 -8.73 21.34
C PHE A 186 -15.02 -8.70 19.87
N VAL A 187 -16.02 -7.87 19.54
CA VAL A 187 -16.57 -7.80 18.18
C VAL A 187 -15.57 -7.14 17.24
N ASP A 188 -14.94 -6.04 17.67
CA ASP A 188 -13.94 -5.34 16.87
C ASP A 188 -12.66 -6.17 16.72
N ALA A 189 -12.22 -6.82 17.79
CA ALA A 189 -11.06 -7.70 17.76
C ALA A 189 -11.28 -8.89 16.80
N MET A 190 -12.46 -9.51 16.87
CA MET A 190 -12.84 -10.60 15.98
C MET A 190 -12.87 -10.15 14.52
N ALA A 191 -13.51 -9.02 14.22
CA ALA A 191 -13.57 -8.49 12.86
C ALA A 191 -12.18 -8.16 12.29
N GLY A 192 -11.32 -7.51 13.09
CA GLY A 192 -9.95 -7.17 12.70
C GLY A 192 -9.10 -8.42 12.42
N LEU A 193 -9.18 -9.43 13.29
CA LEU A 193 -8.45 -10.69 13.11
C LEU A 193 -8.96 -11.49 11.91
N VAL A 194 -10.28 -11.60 11.74
CA VAL A 194 -10.89 -12.26 10.57
C VAL A 194 -10.44 -11.57 9.28
N THR A 195 -10.42 -10.23 9.27
CA THR A 195 -9.87 -9.47 8.14
C THR A 195 -8.44 -9.92 7.83
N ALA A 196 -7.54 -9.85 8.81
CA ALA A 196 -6.13 -10.17 8.63
C ALA A 196 -5.90 -11.61 8.13
N VAL A 197 -6.61 -12.58 8.71
CA VAL A 197 -6.49 -13.99 8.33
C VAL A 197 -7.00 -14.24 6.91
N PHE A 198 -8.16 -13.69 6.55
CA PHE A 198 -8.72 -13.93 5.22
C PHE A 198 -7.98 -13.20 4.11
N ILE A 199 -7.33 -12.05 4.36
CA ILE A 199 -6.41 -11.44 3.39
C ILE A 199 -5.30 -12.45 3.02
N VAL A 200 -4.69 -13.09 4.02
CA VAL A 200 -3.60 -14.06 3.81
C VAL A 200 -4.10 -15.34 3.13
N LEU A 201 -5.24 -15.88 3.58
CA LEU A 201 -5.78 -17.13 3.03
C LEU A 201 -6.31 -17.00 1.60
N THR A 202 -6.91 -15.86 1.26
CA THR A 202 -7.48 -15.63 -0.08
C THR A 202 -6.50 -14.97 -1.03
N CYS A 203 -5.34 -14.50 -0.53
CA CYS A 203 -4.40 -13.65 -1.28
C CYS A 203 -5.07 -12.43 -1.93
N ASN A 204 -6.20 -11.98 -1.38
CA ASN A 204 -7.01 -10.90 -1.93
C ASN A 204 -7.45 -9.94 -0.82
N ILE A 205 -6.98 -8.70 -0.91
CA ILE A 205 -7.21 -7.67 0.11
C ILE A 205 -8.72 -7.34 0.20
N VAL A 206 -9.41 -7.19 -0.93
CA VAL A 206 -10.85 -6.86 -0.99
C VAL A 206 -11.67 -7.92 -0.29
N THR A 207 -11.38 -9.20 -0.57
CA THR A 207 -12.12 -10.33 0.00
C THR A 207 -11.95 -10.36 1.51
N GLY A 208 -10.73 -10.19 2.02
CA GLY A 208 -10.48 -10.13 3.46
C GLY A 208 -11.18 -8.95 4.15
N ILE A 209 -11.11 -7.74 3.58
CA ILE A 209 -11.80 -6.55 4.11
C ILE A 209 -13.31 -6.74 4.14
N MET A 210 -13.89 -7.31 3.08
CA MET A 210 -15.33 -7.58 3.00
C MET A 210 -15.78 -8.54 4.11
N ILE A 211 -15.10 -9.67 4.29
CA ILE A 211 -15.43 -10.64 5.35
C ILE A 211 -15.25 -9.99 6.72
N GLY A 212 -14.22 -9.16 6.89
CA GLY A 212 -14.00 -8.35 8.07
C GLY A 212 -15.17 -7.43 8.43
N PHE A 213 -15.59 -6.59 7.49
CA PHE A 213 -16.72 -5.68 7.67
C PHE A 213 -18.04 -6.41 7.87
N ALA A 214 -18.26 -7.52 7.15
CA ALA A 214 -19.43 -8.37 7.35
C ALA A 214 -19.45 -8.94 8.78
N THR A 215 -18.31 -9.43 9.27
CA THR A 215 -18.15 -9.93 10.64
C THR A 215 -18.42 -8.84 11.68
N LEU A 216 -17.95 -7.61 11.43
CA LEU A 216 -18.19 -6.47 12.30
C LEU A 216 -19.68 -6.10 12.36
N VAL A 217 -20.34 -5.97 11.22
CA VAL A 217 -21.76 -5.60 11.17
C VAL A 217 -22.63 -6.69 11.78
N ILE A 218 -22.45 -7.95 11.38
CA ILE A 218 -23.21 -9.09 11.92
C ILE A 218 -22.94 -9.26 13.41
N GLY A 219 -21.68 -9.15 13.84
CA GLY A 219 -21.30 -9.26 15.24
C GLY A 219 -21.97 -8.20 16.12
N ARG A 220 -21.95 -6.92 15.70
CA ARG A 220 -22.62 -5.84 16.44
C ARG A 220 -24.15 -5.99 16.44
N LEU A 221 -24.72 -6.52 15.36
CA LEU A 221 -26.14 -6.83 15.23
C LEU A 221 -26.58 -7.87 16.26
N VAL A 222 -25.86 -8.99 16.34
CA VAL A 222 -26.14 -10.11 17.24
C VAL A 222 -25.89 -9.75 18.70
N SER A 223 -24.84 -8.96 18.98
CA SER A 223 -24.53 -8.48 20.33
C SER A 223 -25.50 -7.41 20.84
N GLY A 224 -26.46 -6.95 20.03
CA GLY A 224 -27.43 -5.93 20.43
C GLY A 224 -26.87 -4.51 20.52
N GLU A 225 -25.65 -4.27 20.01
CA GLU A 225 -24.93 -2.99 20.11
C GLU A 225 -25.10 -2.11 18.87
N TRP A 226 -26.32 -2.04 18.34
CA TRP A 226 -26.68 -1.30 17.12
C TRP A 226 -26.28 0.18 17.15
N ARG A 227 -26.23 0.79 18.34
CA ARG A 227 -25.85 2.19 18.52
C ARG A 227 -24.36 2.48 18.27
N LYS A 228 -23.51 1.45 18.27
CA LYS A 228 -22.09 1.57 17.91
C LYS A 228 -21.87 1.51 16.40
N LEU A 229 -22.87 1.07 15.62
CA LEU A 229 -22.79 1.04 14.16
C LEU A 229 -23.05 2.44 13.59
N ASN A 230 -22.03 2.99 12.93
CA ASN A 230 -22.19 4.19 12.14
C ASN A 230 -22.83 3.84 10.78
N ILE A 231 -23.66 4.74 10.25
CA ILE A 231 -24.37 4.55 8.97
C ILE A 231 -23.37 4.27 7.84
N GLY A 232 -22.22 4.96 7.85
CA GLY A 232 -21.16 4.73 6.87
C GLY A 232 -20.61 3.30 6.88
N THR A 233 -20.41 2.72 8.06
CA THR A 233 -19.91 1.33 8.20
C THR A 233 -20.90 0.32 7.62
N VAL A 234 -22.20 0.54 7.84
CA VAL A 234 -23.26 -0.32 7.31
C VAL A 234 -23.35 -0.19 5.80
N VAL A 235 -23.29 1.02 5.26
CA VAL A 235 -23.30 1.28 3.81
C VAL A 235 -22.10 0.61 3.13
N ILE A 236 -20.90 0.74 3.70
CA ILE A 236 -19.68 0.12 3.18
C ILE A 236 -19.81 -1.41 3.20
N ALA A 237 -20.28 -1.99 4.30
CA ALA A 237 -20.46 -3.44 4.39
C ALA A 237 -21.48 -3.95 3.34
N VAL A 238 -22.61 -3.26 3.17
CA VAL A 238 -23.61 -3.62 2.15
C VAL A 238 -23.03 -3.48 0.74
N ALA A 239 -22.28 -2.41 0.46
CA ALA A 239 -21.63 -2.22 -0.84
C ALA A 239 -20.63 -3.34 -1.14
N LEU A 240 -19.79 -3.72 -0.18
CA LEU A 240 -18.81 -4.80 -0.31
C LEU A 240 -19.46 -6.17 -0.49
N VAL A 241 -20.53 -6.46 0.26
CA VAL A 241 -21.30 -7.71 0.11
C VAL A 241 -21.97 -7.76 -1.26
N THR A 242 -22.55 -6.65 -1.73
CA THR A 242 -23.19 -6.58 -3.05
C THR A 242 -22.15 -6.76 -4.18
N PHE A 243 -20.98 -6.15 -4.02
CA PHE A 243 -19.85 -6.30 -4.95
C PHE A 243 -19.41 -7.76 -5.07
N TYR A 244 -19.24 -8.45 -3.94
CA TYR A 244 -18.86 -9.86 -3.93
C TYR A 244 -19.97 -10.78 -4.47
N ALA A 245 -21.22 -10.56 -4.06
CA ALA A 245 -22.38 -11.34 -4.50
C ALA A 245 -22.64 -11.20 -6.01
N GLY A 246 -22.27 -10.07 -6.61
CA GLY A 246 -22.34 -9.91 -8.07
C GLY A 246 -21.25 -10.66 -8.85
N GLY A 247 -20.31 -11.32 -8.18
CA GLY A 247 -19.16 -11.99 -8.83
C GLY A 247 -18.06 -11.05 -9.31
N TRP A 248 -17.97 -9.84 -8.75
CA TRP A 248 -17.02 -8.80 -9.18
C TRP A 248 -15.68 -8.89 -8.45
N ALA A 249 -15.63 -9.69 -7.39
CA ALA A 249 -14.41 -10.04 -6.68
C ALA A 249 -13.73 -11.20 -7.41
N ILE A 250 -12.78 -10.83 -8.26
CA ILE A 250 -11.72 -11.71 -8.76
C ILE A 250 -10.52 -11.60 -7.83
#